data_AF-A0A3B9XXZ9-F1
#
_entry.id   AF-A0A3B9XXZ9-F1
#
_cell.length_a   1.000
_cell.length_b   1.000
_cell.length_c   1.000
_cell.angle_alpha   90.00
_cell.angle_beta   90.00
_cell.angle_gamma   90.00
#
_symmetry.space_group_name_H-M   'P 1'
#
loop_
_entity.id
_entity.type
_entity.pdbx_description
1 polymer ?
#
loop_
_entity_poly.entity_id
_entity_poly.type
_entity_poly.pdbx_seq_one_letter_code
_entity_poly.pdbx_strand_id
1 'polypeptide(L)'
;GRRLLYTDPRKFGRIELWARDCEAVAFKGLGPEPLSTAFRAEHLAQALAGRKSSIKQVLLAQEVVAGIGNIYADEALYYASIHPLRRADSLSLAEIELLHEGIVSVLSRAIEHGGTTFSGYRDLWGEAGDNYNHVRVLPAGWKTLPALWDAG
;
A
#
# COMPACT_ATOMS: atom_id res chain seq x y z
N GLY A 1 27.89 -7.91 23.00
CA GLY A 1 26.43 -8.17 22.93
C GLY A 1 25.84 -7.35 21.80
N ARG A 2 24.83 -7.86 21.10
CA ARG A 2 24.09 -7.12 20.07
C ARG A 2 22.94 -6.33 20.73
N ARG A 3 22.59 -5.16 20.20
CA ARG A 3 21.53 -4.29 20.70
C ARG A 3 20.59 -3.94 19.54
N LEU A 4 19.28 -3.91 19.79
CA LEU A 4 18.26 -3.39 18.88
C LEU A 4 17.84 -2.01 19.37
N LEU A 5 17.91 -1.00 18.51
CA LEU A 5 17.56 0.38 18.84
C LEU A 5 16.30 0.77 18.06
N TYR A 6 15.25 1.17 18.76
CA TYR A 6 14.04 1.72 18.16
C TYR A 6 14.11 3.25 18.19
N THR A 7 14.22 3.87 17.01
CA THR A 7 14.31 5.32 16.85
C THR A 7 13.12 5.82 16.06
N ASP A 8 12.23 6.58 16.70
CA ASP A 8 11.09 7.22 16.04
C ASP A 8 11.04 8.72 16.39
N PRO A 9 11.62 9.59 15.53
CA PRO A 9 11.65 11.03 15.77
C PRO A 9 10.27 11.68 15.83
N ARG A 10 9.25 11.07 15.18
CA ARG A 10 7.89 11.61 15.09
C ARG A 10 6.97 11.05 16.17
N LYS A 11 7.41 10.04 16.93
CA LYS A 11 6.68 9.41 18.05
C LYS A 11 5.31 8.86 17.66
N PHE A 12 5.17 8.34 16.44
CA PHE A 12 3.93 7.72 15.95
C PHE A 12 3.91 6.21 16.09
N GLY A 13 5.05 5.54 16.10
CA GLY A 13 5.12 4.09 16.24
C GLY A 13 5.04 3.66 17.71
N ARG A 14 4.57 2.42 17.90
CA ARG A 14 4.31 1.82 19.21
C ARG A 14 5.03 0.48 19.31
N ILE A 15 5.45 0.12 20.54
CA ILE A 15 5.90 -1.22 20.89
C ILE A 15 4.93 -1.72 21.96
N GLU A 16 4.25 -2.82 21.66
CA GLU A 16 3.27 -3.42 22.55
C GLU A 16 3.64 -4.89 22.79
N LEU A 17 3.50 -5.34 24.03
CA LEU A 17 3.76 -6.73 24.41
C LEU A 17 2.43 -7.43 24.63
N TRP A 18 2.16 -8.45 23.83
CA TRP A 18 0.95 -9.26 23.88
C TRP A 18 1.27 -10.70 24.22
N ALA A 19 0.34 -11.38 24.90
CA ALA A 19 0.37 -12.83 25.01
C ALA A 19 0.15 -13.45 23.61
N ARG A 20 0.82 -14.57 23.32
CA ARG A 20 0.84 -15.17 21.98
C ARG A 20 -0.56 -15.57 21.48
N ASP A 21 -1.44 -15.95 22.40
CA ASP A 21 -2.83 -16.34 22.14
C ASP A 21 -3.77 -15.15 21.85
N CYS A 22 -3.31 -13.91 22.04
CA CYS A 22 -4.08 -12.69 21.76
C CYS A 22 -3.89 -12.14 20.34
N GLU A 23 -3.23 -12.87 19.44
CA GLU A 23 -2.92 -12.40 18.07
C GLU A 23 -4.15 -11.91 17.30
N ALA A 24 -5.25 -12.66 17.36
CA ALA A 24 -6.51 -12.29 16.72
C ALA A 24 -7.12 -10.99 17.27
N VAL A 25 -6.83 -10.66 18.53
CA VAL A 25 -7.26 -9.40 19.15
C VAL A 25 -6.34 -8.26 18.71
N ALA A 26 -5.03 -8.50 18.66
CA ALA A 26 -4.03 -7.50 18.28
C ALA A 26 -4.21 -7.02 16.83
N PHE A 27 -4.63 -7.90 15.92
CA PHE A 27 -4.85 -7.58 14.51
C PHE A 27 -6.33 -7.39 14.13
N LYS A 28 -7.21 -7.30 15.12
CA LYS A 28 -8.65 -7.15 14.88
C LYS A 28 -8.94 -5.89 14.06
N GLY A 29 -9.68 -6.07 12.97
CA GLY A 29 -10.11 -4.98 12.09
C GLY A 29 -9.15 -4.67 10.94
N LEU A 30 -8.02 -5.37 10.85
CA LEU A 30 -7.18 -5.35 9.65
C LEU A 30 -7.80 -6.24 8.56
N GLY A 31 -7.65 -5.80 7.31
CA GLY A 31 -7.94 -6.58 6.13
C GLY A 31 -6.90 -7.69 5.93
N PRO A 32 -7.06 -8.51 4.87
CA PRO A 32 -6.09 -9.54 4.55
C PRO A 32 -4.71 -8.94 4.23
N GLU A 33 -3.67 -9.75 4.46
CA GLU A 33 -2.32 -9.41 4.02
C GLU A 33 -2.26 -9.52 2.48
N PRO A 34 -1.84 -8.46 1.76
CA PRO A 34 -1.87 -8.37 0.29
C PRO A 34 -1.04 -9.40 -0.50
N LEU A 35 -0.05 -10.04 0.09
CA LEU A 35 0.78 -11.10 -0.49
C LEU A 35 0.37 -12.50 -0.03
N SER A 36 -0.63 -12.61 0.84
CA SER A 36 -1.21 -13.89 1.23
C SER A 36 -2.20 -14.41 0.19
N THR A 37 -2.45 -15.73 0.21
CA THR A 37 -3.47 -16.36 -0.65
C THR A 37 -4.91 -15.94 -0.30
N ALA A 38 -5.11 -15.28 0.84
CA ALA A 38 -6.40 -14.74 1.24
C ALA A 38 -6.76 -13.43 0.51
N PHE A 39 -5.76 -12.69 0.01
CA PHE A 39 -6.01 -11.48 -0.75
C PHE A 39 -6.17 -11.79 -2.24
N ARG A 40 -7.42 -11.77 -2.69
CA ARG A 40 -7.79 -12.06 -4.08
C ARG A 40 -8.59 -10.92 -4.69
N ALA A 41 -8.67 -10.86 -6.02
CA ALA A 41 -9.46 -9.86 -6.73
C ALA A 41 -10.94 -9.86 -6.30
N GLU A 42 -11.51 -11.02 -5.95
CA GLU A 42 -12.89 -11.13 -5.48
C GLU A 42 -13.09 -10.44 -4.11
N HIS A 43 -12.11 -10.51 -3.22
CA HIS A 43 -12.12 -9.77 -1.95
C HIS A 43 -12.11 -8.26 -2.20
N LEU A 44 -11.28 -7.80 -3.13
CA LEU A 44 -11.24 -6.39 -3.52
C LEU A 44 -12.58 -5.93 -4.09
N ALA A 45 -13.18 -6.71 -5.00
CA ALA A 45 -14.48 -6.41 -5.57
C ALA A 45 -15.56 -6.25 -4.48
N GLN A 46 -15.60 -7.17 -3.51
CA GLN A 46 -16.53 -7.11 -2.39
C GLN A 46 -16.27 -5.90 -1.49
N ALA A 47 -15.00 -5.59 -1.20
CA ALA A 47 -14.64 -4.47 -0.35
C ALA A 47 -14.95 -3.11 -0.98
N LEU A 48 -14.88 -3.00 -2.32
CA LEU A 48 -15.17 -1.78 -3.08
C LEU A 48 -16.66 -1.59 -3.36
N ALA A 49 -17.45 -2.66 -3.37
CA ALA A 49 -18.88 -2.63 -3.69
C ALA A 49 -19.64 -1.63 -2.80
N GLY A 50 -20.37 -0.70 -3.44
CA GLY A 50 -21.21 0.29 -2.76
C GLY A 50 -20.45 1.43 -2.06
N ARG A 51 -19.11 1.44 -2.08
CA ARG A 51 -18.31 2.55 -1.51
C ARG A 51 -18.21 3.70 -2.50
N LYS A 52 -18.83 4.83 -2.15
CA LYS A 52 -18.84 6.06 -2.97
C LYS A 52 -17.60 6.94 -2.78
N SER A 53 -16.74 6.62 -1.80
CA SER A 53 -15.46 7.30 -1.59
C SER A 53 -14.50 7.04 -2.74
N SER A 54 -13.43 7.85 -2.83
CA SER A 54 -12.41 7.65 -3.86
C SER A 54 -11.66 6.34 -3.64
N ILE A 55 -11.22 5.71 -4.73
CA ILE A 55 -10.50 4.43 -4.67
C ILE A 55 -9.23 4.54 -3.82
N LYS A 56 -8.50 5.65 -3.91
CA LYS A 56 -7.31 5.87 -3.08
C LYS A 56 -7.65 5.91 -1.59
N GLN A 57 -8.74 6.57 -1.19
CA GLN A 57 -9.17 6.58 0.20
C GLN A 57 -9.52 5.18 0.68
N VAL A 58 -10.17 4.37 -0.15
CA VAL A 58 -10.54 2.99 0.21
C VAL A 58 -9.31 2.10 0.36
N LEU A 59 -8.31 2.21 -0.51
CA LEU A 59 -7.06 1.44 -0.41
C LEU A 59 -6.22 1.79 0.82
N LEU A 60 -6.31 3.01 1.33
CA LEU A 60 -5.61 3.43 2.56
C LEU A 60 -6.30 2.95 3.84
N ALA A 61 -7.55 2.51 3.73
CA ALA A 61 -8.32 1.97 4.83
C ALA A 61 -7.81 0.56 5.15
N GLN A 62 -7.15 0.41 6.30
CA GLN A 62 -6.43 -0.83 6.67
C GLN A 62 -7.34 -2.05 6.83
N GLU A 63 -8.65 -1.85 6.96
CA GLU A 63 -9.67 -2.90 6.97
C GLU A 63 -9.92 -3.52 5.59
N VAL A 64 -9.55 -2.83 4.50
CA VAL A 64 -9.72 -3.33 3.13
C VAL A 64 -8.57 -4.25 2.76
N VAL A 65 -7.35 -3.77 3.00
CA VAL A 65 -6.10 -4.49 2.78
C VAL A 65 -5.05 -3.90 3.73
N ALA A 66 -4.40 -4.76 4.50
CA ALA A 66 -3.44 -4.31 5.50
C ALA A 66 -2.12 -3.89 4.84
N GLY A 67 -1.43 -2.89 5.42
CA GLY A 67 -0.07 -2.52 5.02
C GLY A 67 0.04 -1.64 3.77
N ILE A 68 -1.07 -1.33 3.09
CA ILE A 68 -1.06 -0.38 1.98
C ILE A 68 -0.97 1.05 2.51
N GLY A 69 0.12 1.72 2.14
CA GLY A 69 0.36 3.14 2.39
C GLY A 69 0.23 3.98 1.11
N ASN A 70 0.36 5.30 1.25
CA ASN A 70 0.18 6.27 0.14
C ASN A 70 0.97 5.92 -1.13
N ILE A 71 2.25 5.57 -0.97
CA ILE A 71 3.13 5.28 -2.12
C ILE A 71 2.64 4.07 -2.90
N TYR A 72 2.38 2.97 -2.20
CA TYR A 72 1.97 1.73 -2.85
C TYR A 72 0.57 1.82 -3.45
N ALA A 73 -0.33 2.57 -2.80
CA ALA A 73 -1.65 2.87 -3.37
C ALA A 73 -1.52 3.64 -4.69
N ASP A 74 -0.69 4.68 -4.73
CA ASP A 74 -0.49 5.49 -5.94
C ASP A 74 0.15 4.67 -7.08
N GLU A 75 1.17 3.87 -6.78
CA GLU A 75 1.82 3.01 -7.79
C GLU A 75 0.89 1.91 -8.30
N ALA A 76 0.08 1.29 -7.44
CA ALA A 76 -0.87 0.27 -7.86
C ALA A 76 -2.00 0.85 -8.71
N LEU A 77 -2.51 2.04 -8.35
CA LEU A 77 -3.50 2.76 -9.16
C LEU A 77 -2.93 3.19 -10.50
N TYR A 78 -1.68 3.65 -10.53
CA TYR A 78 -0.96 3.95 -11.76
C TYR A 78 -0.80 2.70 -12.63
N TYR A 79 -0.39 1.57 -12.05
CA TYR A 79 -0.27 0.29 -12.75
C TYR A 79 -1.58 -0.11 -13.43
N ALA A 80 -2.69 -0.01 -12.70
CA ALA A 80 -4.03 -0.33 -13.22
C ALA A 80 -4.64 0.79 -14.09
N SER A 81 -3.94 1.91 -14.28
CA SER A 81 -4.44 3.09 -15.01
C SER A 81 -5.77 3.62 -14.47
N ILE A 82 -5.94 3.58 -13.14
CA ILE A 82 -7.13 4.07 -12.44
C ILE A 82 -6.84 5.43 -11.80
N HIS A 83 -7.67 6.42 -12.11
CA HIS A 83 -7.55 7.73 -11.48
C HIS A 83 -7.84 7.65 -9.95
N PRO A 84 -6.98 8.20 -9.07
CA PRO A 84 -7.09 8.01 -7.62
C PRO A 84 -8.36 8.61 -7.00
N LEU A 85 -8.96 9.62 -7.65
CA LEU A 85 -10.22 10.23 -7.23
C LEU A 85 -11.46 9.52 -7.80
N ARG A 86 -11.30 8.52 -8.66
CA ARG A 86 -12.43 7.74 -9.18
C ARG A 86 -13.14 7.04 -8.02
N ARG A 87 -14.47 6.94 -8.10
CA ARG A 87 -15.27 6.25 -7.08
C ARG A 87 -14.95 4.77 -7.06
N ALA A 88 -14.75 4.21 -5.88
CA ALA A 88 -14.46 2.79 -5.69
C ALA A 88 -15.55 1.88 -6.29
N ASP A 89 -16.83 2.23 -6.09
CA ASP A 89 -17.98 1.49 -6.60
C ASP A 89 -18.17 1.54 -8.13
N SER A 90 -17.35 2.31 -8.85
CA SER A 90 -17.46 2.48 -10.31
C SER A 90 -16.50 1.63 -11.12
N LEU A 91 -15.63 0.86 -10.46
CA LEU A 91 -14.65 0.01 -11.14
C LEU A 91 -15.31 -1.25 -11.69
N SER A 92 -14.94 -1.61 -12.92
CA SER A 92 -15.30 -2.88 -13.53
C SER A 92 -14.48 -4.04 -12.94
N LEU A 93 -14.94 -5.27 -13.15
CA LEU A 93 -14.23 -6.44 -12.64
C LEU A 93 -12.80 -6.55 -13.22
N ALA A 94 -12.62 -6.25 -14.51
CA ALA A 94 -11.31 -6.26 -15.15
C ALA A 94 -10.36 -5.21 -14.56
N GLU A 95 -10.86 -4.01 -14.23
CA GLU A 95 -10.07 -2.99 -13.55
C GLU A 95 -9.70 -3.40 -12.13
N ILE A 96 -10.59 -4.12 -11.44
CA ILE A 96 -10.34 -4.66 -10.10
C ILE A 96 -9.26 -5.74 -10.14
N GLU A 97 -9.29 -6.62 -11.14
CA GLU A 97 -8.25 -7.64 -11.36
C GLU A 97 -6.89 -7.01 -11.63
N LEU A 98 -6.82 -6.01 -12.53
CA LEU A 98 -5.59 -5.25 -12.78
C LEU A 98 -5.09 -4.49 -11.55
N LEU A 99 -6.00 -3.95 -10.74
CA LEU A 99 -5.64 -3.29 -9.48
C LEU A 99 -5.07 -4.27 -8.47
N HIS A 100 -5.68 -5.47 -8.34
CA HIS A 100 -5.17 -6.54 -7.48
C HIS A 100 -3.76 -6.96 -7.91
N GLU A 101 -3.54 -7.21 -9.20
CA GLU A 101 -2.22 -7.52 -9.75
C GLU A 101 -1.21 -6.40 -9.48
N GLY A 102 -1.62 -5.15 -9.71
CA GLY A 102 -0.80 -3.97 -9.44
C GLY A 102 -0.37 -3.87 -7.98
N ILE A 103 -1.28 -4.11 -7.04
CA ILE A 103 -0.99 -4.12 -5.60
C ILE A 103 0.06 -5.19 -5.28
N VAL A 104 -0.17 -6.43 -5.70
CA VAL A 104 0.73 -7.56 -5.42
C VAL A 104 2.11 -7.31 -6.05
N SER A 105 2.15 -6.85 -7.30
CA SER A 105 3.39 -6.58 -8.03
C SER A 105 4.20 -5.44 -7.43
N VAL A 106 3.55 -4.33 -7.06
CA VAL A 106 4.23 -3.18 -6.44
C VAL A 106 4.81 -3.55 -5.08
N LEU A 107 4.08 -4.29 -4.24
CA LEU A 107 4.57 -4.71 -2.93
C LEU A 107 5.66 -5.77 -3.02
N SER A 108 5.52 -6.74 -3.92
CA SER A 108 6.54 -7.79 -4.12
C SER A 108 7.87 -7.15 -4.54
N ARG A 109 7.84 -6.23 -5.52
CA ARG A 109 9.01 -5.45 -5.92
C ARG A 109 9.56 -4.61 -4.78
N ALA A 110 8.68 -3.99 -3.98
CA ALA A 110 9.11 -3.22 -2.83
C ALA A 110 9.87 -4.09 -1.82
N ILE A 111 9.42 -5.31 -1.54
CA ILE A 111 10.12 -6.23 -0.64
C ILE A 111 11.47 -6.67 -1.23
N GLU A 112 11.50 -7.04 -2.52
CA GLU A 112 12.73 -7.43 -3.22
C GLU A 112 13.80 -6.33 -3.20
N HIS A 113 13.39 -5.06 -3.28
CA HIS A 113 14.28 -3.90 -3.27
C HIS A 113 14.46 -3.25 -1.87
N GLY A 114 14.04 -3.93 -0.79
CA GLY A 114 14.24 -3.44 0.59
C GLY A 114 13.35 -2.27 1.01
N GLY A 115 12.26 -2.01 0.28
CA GLY A 115 11.25 -0.98 0.51
C GLY A 115 11.57 0.35 -0.17
N THR A 116 10.56 1.23 -0.28
CA THR A 116 10.75 2.60 -0.80
C THR A 116 11.26 3.52 0.30
N THR A 117 12.52 3.94 0.22
CA THR A 117 13.08 4.91 1.15
C THR A 117 12.71 6.33 0.73
N PHE A 118 11.80 6.98 1.47
CA PHE A 118 11.72 8.43 1.49
C PHE A 118 11.71 8.93 2.94
N SER A 119 12.70 9.78 3.27
CA SER A 119 12.82 10.48 4.56
C SER A 119 12.76 9.58 5.81
N GLY A 120 13.84 8.83 6.05
CA GLY A 120 14.20 8.34 7.39
C GLY A 120 13.94 6.86 7.68
N TYR A 121 13.34 6.11 6.76
CA TYR A 121 13.28 4.65 6.88
C TYR A 121 14.65 4.06 6.51
N ARG A 122 15.23 3.27 7.42
CA ARG A 122 16.42 2.45 7.19
C ARG A 122 16.02 1.02 7.53
N ASP A 123 16.54 0.06 6.79
CA ASP A 123 16.29 -1.35 7.07
C ASP A 123 16.95 -1.78 8.41
N LEU A 124 16.79 -3.06 8.77
CA LEU A 124 17.35 -3.64 10.00
C LEU A 124 18.89 -3.61 10.06
N TRP A 125 19.56 -3.28 8.96
CA TRP A 125 21.01 -3.21 8.82
C TRP A 125 21.53 -1.77 8.71
N GLY A 126 20.63 -0.78 8.70
CA GLY A 126 20.97 0.65 8.60
C GLY A 126 21.11 1.16 7.18
N GLU A 127 20.85 0.32 6.17
CA GLU A 127 20.91 0.65 4.75
C GLU A 127 19.59 1.29 4.29
N ALA A 128 19.69 2.18 3.30
CA ALA A 128 18.52 2.74 2.63
C ALA A 128 18.05 1.74 1.56
N GLY A 129 16.77 1.36 1.58
CA GLY A 129 16.16 0.57 0.51
C GLY A 129 16.18 1.33 -0.83
N ASP A 130 16.53 0.63 -1.90
CA ASP A 130 16.78 1.16 -3.25
C ASP A 130 15.51 1.26 -4.12
N ASN A 131 14.34 0.86 -3.58
CA ASN A 131 13.10 0.89 -4.35
C ASN A 131 12.69 2.31 -4.80
N TYR A 132 13.31 3.36 -4.24
CA TYR A 132 13.17 4.74 -4.72
C TYR A 132 13.44 4.87 -6.24
N ASN A 133 14.45 4.16 -6.77
CA ASN A 133 14.83 4.24 -8.18
C ASN A 133 13.89 3.45 -9.13
N HIS A 134 12.96 2.67 -8.58
CA HIS A 134 12.02 1.84 -9.35
C HIS A 134 10.57 2.33 -9.30
N VAL A 135 10.31 3.41 -8.55
CA VAL A 135 9.00 4.05 -8.50
C VAL A 135 8.77 4.87 -9.77
N ARG A 136 7.63 4.66 -10.45
CA ARG A 136 7.34 5.37 -11.70
C ARG A 136 6.73 6.76 -11.47
N VAL A 137 6.01 6.95 -10.36
CA VAL A 137 5.30 8.21 -10.06
C VAL A 137 6.13 9.14 -9.15
N LEU A 138 7.01 8.62 -8.28
CA LEU A 138 7.68 9.44 -7.26
C LEU A 138 8.74 10.46 -7.73
N PRO A 139 9.55 10.28 -8.79
CA PRO A 139 10.54 11.31 -9.12
C PRO A 139 9.91 12.60 -9.70
N ALA A 140 8.64 12.55 -10.13
CA ALA A 140 7.99 13.68 -10.80
C ALA A 140 7.38 14.71 -9.83
N GLY A 141 6.99 14.27 -8.63
CA GLY A 141 5.99 15.01 -7.86
C GLY A 141 4.68 15.15 -8.64
N TRP A 142 3.57 15.28 -7.93
CA TRP A 142 2.24 15.54 -8.47
C TRP A 142 2.14 16.78 -9.39
N LYS A 143 3.21 17.58 -9.53
CA LYS A 143 3.27 18.79 -10.35
C LYS A 143 3.79 18.60 -11.78
N THR A 144 4.37 17.46 -12.17
CA THR A 144 4.99 17.34 -13.51
C THR A 144 4.43 16.26 -14.45
N LEU A 145 3.22 15.74 -14.20
CA LEU A 145 2.52 14.91 -15.20
C LEU A 145 1.14 15.46 -15.59
N PRO A 146 1.05 16.58 -16.35
CA PRO A 146 -0.23 17.10 -16.84
C PRO A 146 -0.70 16.47 -18.17
N ALA A 147 -0.07 15.41 -18.68
CA ALA A 147 -0.34 14.95 -20.06
C ALA A 147 -1.15 13.65 -20.20
N LEU A 148 -1.24 12.81 -19.16
CA LEU A 148 -1.88 11.49 -19.26
C LEU A 148 -3.24 11.39 -18.55
N TRP A 149 -3.62 12.37 -17.73
CA TRP A 149 -4.84 12.31 -16.91
C TRP A 149 -5.91 13.32 -17.29
N ASP A 150 -5.56 14.40 -18.00
CA ASP A 150 -6.49 15.47 -18.39
C ASP A 150 -7.19 15.21 -19.75
N ALA A 151 -7.06 14.01 -20.31
CA ALA A 151 -7.61 13.63 -21.62
C ALA A 151 -8.79 12.63 -21.55
N GLY A 152 -9.60 12.70 -20.49
CA GLY A 152 -10.81 11.87 -20.32
C GLY A 152 -12.00 12.67 -19.83
#